data_AF-A0A9D6NCI5-F1
#
_entry.id   AF-A0A9D6NCI5-F1
#
_cell.length_a   1.000
_cell.length_b   1.000
_cell.length_c   1.000
_cell.angle_alpha   90.00
_cell.angle_beta   90.00
_cell.angle_gamma   90.00
#
_symmetry.space_group_name_H-M   'P 1'
#
loop_
_entity.id
_entity.type
_entity.pdbx_description
1 polymer ?
#
loop_
_entity_poly.entity_id
_entity_poly.type
_entity_poly.pdbx_seq_one_letter_code
_entity_poly.pdbx_strand_id
1 'polypeptide(L)'
;MGTKDLAPILAALQAVLEADETVTAEEEAWLKAAIQGLGLEVPSSYQLEVEELRQALPTRRDRVDLIRLMLSASLADGVRDPREVQLIEKIGALLDLSATDVADIQASTRASRPG
;
A
#
# COMPACT_ATOMS: atom_id res chain seq x y z
N MET A 1 -13.26 13.96 -16.12
CA MET A 1 -13.01 12.96 -15.05
C MET A 1 -11.71 13.39 -14.41
N GLY A 2 -11.76 14.03 -13.23
CA GLY A 2 -10.54 14.51 -12.58
C GLY A 2 -9.64 13.32 -12.31
N THR A 3 -8.41 13.34 -12.81
CA THR A 3 -7.38 12.39 -12.40
C THR A 3 -7.29 12.50 -10.89
N LYS A 4 -7.77 11.48 -10.16
CA LYS A 4 -7.49 11.39 -8.72
C LYS A 4 -5.98 11.51 -8.60
N ASP A 5 -5.52 12.39 -7.73
CA ASP A 5 -4.09 12.46 -7.45
C ASP A 5 -3.69 11.17 -6.74
N LEU A 6 -3.01 10.29 -7.47
CA LEU A 6 -2.59 8.97 -6.98
C LEU A 6 -1.18 9.04 -6.38
N ALA A 7 -0.51 10.21 -6.39
CA ALA A 7 0.83 10.38 -5.83
C ALA A 7 0.90 10.02 -4.33
N PRO A 8 -0.08 10.38 -3.48
CA PRO A 8 -0.07 9.96 -2.06
C PRO A 8 -0.18 8.44 -1.89
N ILE A 9 -0.94 7.77 -2.76
CA ILE A 9 -1.15 6.32 -2.74
C ILE A 9 0.14 5.60 -3.13
N LEU A 10 0.85 6.10 -4.15
CA LEU A 10 2.14 5.56 -4.56
C LEU A 10 3.21 5.76 -3.48
N ALA A 11 3.21 6.91 -2.83
CA ALA A 11 4.12 7.17 -1.72
C ALA A 11 3.88 6.24 -0.52
N ALA A 12 2.61 5.94 -0.22
CA ALA A 12 2.26 4.98 0.82
C ALA A 12 2.76 3.57 0.49
N LEU A 13 2.61 3.13 -0.77
CA LEU A 13 3.11 1.83 -1.24
C LEU A 13 4.64 1.76 -1.19
N GLN A 14 5.32 2.80 -1.68
CA GLN A 14 6.78 2.87 -1.67
C GLN A 14 7.32 2.87 -0.23
N ALA A 15 6.70 3.61 0.69
CA ALA A 15 7.10 3.62 2.10
C ALA A 15 6.99 2.23 2.76
N VAL A 16 6.02 1.41 2.35
CA VAL A 16 5.89 0.02 2.83
C VAL A 16 7.02 -0.85 2.31
N LEU A 17 7.31 -0.79 1.01
CA LEU A 17 8.40 -1.58 0.42
C LEU A 17 9.79 -1.16 0.93
N GLU A 18 9.96 0.11 1.29
CA GLU A 18 11.22 0.62 1.85
C GLU A 18 11.34 0.39 3.37
N ALA A 19 10.32 -0.17 4.03
CA ALA A 19 10.26 -0.27 5.49
C ALA A 19 11.34 -1.19 6.11
N ASP A 20 11.86 -2.13 5.35
CA ASP A 20 12.89 -3.08 5.76
C ASP A 20 14.30 -2.69 5.27
N GLU A 21 14.45 -1.47 4.73
CA GLU A 21 15.67 -0.93 4.10
C GLU A 21 16.17 -1.74 2.89
N THR A 22 15.38 -2.71 2.39
CA THR A 22 15.76 -3.60 1.28
C THR A 22 14.59 -3.86 0.34
N VAL A 23 14.33 -2.93 -0.59
CA VAL A 23 13.37 -3.19 -1.68
C VAL A 23 13.93 -4.27 -2.61
N THR A 24 13.22 -5.38 -2.74
CA THR A 24 13.59 -6.45 -3.68
C THR A 24 13.23 -6.08 -5.13
N ALA A 25 13.89 -6.72 -6.10
CA ALA A 25 13.59 -6.51 -7.51
C ALA A 25 12.15 -6.94 -7.89
N GLU A 26 11.57 -7.88 -7.14
CA GLU A 26 10.20 -8.38 -7.36
C GLU A 26 9.16 -7.37 -6.89
N GLU A 27 9.40 -6.73 -5.74
CA GLU A 27 8.58 -5.63 -5.22
C GLU A 27 8.66 -4.38 -6.10
N GLU A 28 9.87 -4.02 -6.56
CA GLU A 28 10.06 -2.91 -7.48
C GLU A 28 9.35 -3.18 -8.83
N ALA A 29 9.46 -4.40 -9.35
CA ALA A 29 8.75 -4.81 -10.57
C ALA A 29 7.23 -4.79 -10.38
N TRP A 30 6.73 -5.25 -9.23
CA TRP A 30 5.32 -5.20 -8.90
C TRP A 30 4.82 -3.75 -8.84
N LEU A 31 5.56 -2.86 -8.17
CA LEU A 31 5.23 -1.44 -8.06
C LEU A 31 5.21 -0.78 -9.44
N LYS A 32 6.24 -1.04 -10.27
CA LYS A 32 6.29 -0.55 -11.66
C LYS A 32 5.10 -1.05 -12.49
N ALA A 33 4.74 -2.33 -12.37
CA ALA A 33 3.61 -2.91 -13.08
C ALA A 33 2.28 -2.29 -12.62
N ALA A 34 2.09 -2.08 -11.32
CA ALA A 34 0.92 -1.41 -10.77
C ALA A 34 0.81 0.05 -11.28
N ILE A 35 1.92 0.77 -11.31
CA ILE A 35 2.00 2.15 -11.79
C ILE A 35 1.70 2.24 -13.30
N GLN A 36 2.31 1.37 -14.10
CA GLN A 36 2.05 1.28 -15.54
C GLN A 36 0.60 0.90 -15.83
N GLY A 37 0.04 -0.07 -15.09
CA GLY A 37 -1.36 -0.48 -15.22
C GLY A 37 -2.37 0.63 -14.89
N LEU A 38 -1.95 1.61 -14.07
CA LEU A 38 -2.75 2.78 -13.69
C LEU A 38 -2.44 4.01 -14.54
N GLY A 39 -1.47 3.95 -15.46
CA GLY A 39 -1.06 5.07 -16.32
C GLY A 39 -0.41 6.23 -15.55
N LEU A 40 0.27 5.92 -14.45
CA LEU A 40 0.91 6.89 -13.57
C LEU A 40 2.40 7.01 -13.82
N GLU A 41 2.98 8.14 -13.40
CA GLU A 41 4.42 8.32 -13.30
C GLU A 41 4.83 8.22 -11.82
N VAL A 42 5.94 7.50 -11.54
CA VAL A 42 6.50 7.44 -10.18
C VAL A 42 7.11 8.80 -9.87
N PRO A 43 6.67 9.52 -8.84
CA PRO A 43 7.39 10.70 -8.42
C PRO A 43 8.74 10.27 -7.83
N SER A 44 9.83 10.89 -8.27
CA SER A 44 11.21 10.51 -7.91
C SER A 44 11.54 10.69 -6.42
N SER A 45 10.68 11.39 -5.67
CA SER A 45 10.81 11.64 -4.23
C SER A 45 9.49 12.21 -3.70
N TYR A 46 8.51 11.37 -3.41
CA TYR A 46 7.28 11.80 -2.75
C TYR A 46 7.36 11.47 -1.26
N GLN A 47 7.21 12.48 -0.40
CA GLN A 47 7.06 12.25 1.03
C GLN A 47 5.61 11.94 1.35
N LEU A 48 5.37 10.89 2.12
CA LEU A 48 4.03 10.48 2.52
C LEU A 48 3.38 11.55 3.41
N GLU A 49 2.54 12.38 2.83
CA GLU A 49 1.70 13.34 3.55
C GLU A 49 0.34 12.71 3.88
N VAL A 50 0.10 12.47 5.18
CA VAL A 50 -1.09 11.74 5.65
C VAL A 50 -2.39 12.44 5.26
N GLU A 51 -2.43 13.77 5.32
CA GLU A 51 -3.64 14.52 4.96
C GLU A 51 -3.95 14.46 3.47
N GLU A 52 -2.93 14.47 2.61
CA GLU A 52 -3.10 14.27 1.17
C GLU A 52 -3.57 12.85 0.86
N LEU A 53 -3.03 11.85 1.58
CA LEU A 53 -3.48 10.47 1.48
C LEU A 53 -4.95 10.30 1.88
N ARG A 54 -5.39 10.97 2.96
CA ARG A 54 -6.80 10.95 3.40
C ARG A 54 -7.72 11.62 2.39
N GLN A 55 -7.27 12.71 1.75
CA GLN A 55 -8.02 13.38 0.68
C GLN A 55 -8.12 12.51 -0.59
N ALA A 56 -7.04 11.80 -0.93
CA ALA A 56 -7.02 10.86 -2.06
C ALA A 56 -7.91 9.63 -1.82
N LEU A 57 -8.17 9.27 -0.56
CA LEU A 57 -8.97 8.13 -0.12
C LEU A 57 -10.23 8.58 0.66
N PRO A 58 -11.17 9.27 -0.02
CA PRO A 58 -12.28 9.94 0.65
C PRO A 58 -13.26 8.96 1.29
N THR A 59 -13.31 7.71 0.82
CA THR A 59 -14.21 6.69 1.38
C THR A 59 -13.45 5.64 2.19
N ARG A 60 -14.11 5.07 3.19
CA ARG A 60 -13.57 3.91 3.94
C ARG A 60 -13.19 2.76 3.01
N ARG A 61 -13.95 2.56 1.92
CA ARG A 61 -13.66 1.54 0.91
C ARG A 61 -12.30 1.78 0.25
N ASP A 62 -12.03 3.01 -0.20
CA ASP A 62 -10.74 3.35 -0.83
C ASP A 62 -9.56 3.06 0.11
N ARG A 63 -9.73 3.37 1.41
CA ARG A 63 -8.71 3.11 2.44
C ARG A 63 -8.45 1.61 2.66
N VAL A 64 -9.52 0.83 2.71
CA VAL A 64 -9.45 -0.64 2.79
C VAL A 64 -8.75 -1.21 1.57
N ASP A 65 -9.08 -0.71 0.38
CA ASP A 65 -8.48 -1.15 -0.88
C ASP A 65 -6.98 -0.80 -0.94
N LEU A 66 -6.55 0.35 -0.41
CA LEU A 66 -5.12 0.66 -0.24
C LEU A 66 -4.42 -0.31 0.73
N ILE A 67 -5.01 -0.62 1.88
CA ILE A 67 -4.41 -1.57 2.84
C ILE A 67 -4.26 -2.95 2.20
N ARG A 68 -5.26 -3.41 1.44
CA ARG A 68 -5.16 -4.66 0.66
C ARG A 68 -4.03 -4.62 -0.34
N LEU A 69 -3.87 -3.48 -1.02
CA LEU A 69 -2.82 -3.29 -2.02
C LEU A 69 -1.43 -3.36 -1.39
N MET A 70 -1.21 -2.65 -0.27
CA MET A 70 0.06 -2.70 0.49
C MET A 70 0.37 -4.11 1.00
N LEU A 71 -0.64 -4.82 1.53
CA LEU A 71 -0.47 -6.21 2.00
C LEU A 71 -0.19 -7.21 0.88
N SER A 72 -0.59 -6.90 -0.35
CA SER A 72 -0.32 -7.71 -1.54
C SER A 72 1.07 -7.40 -2.10
N ALA A 73 1.48 -6.12 -2.05
CA ALA A 73 2.81 -5.66 -2.42
C ALA A 73 3.87 -6.28 -1.50
N SER A 74 3.66 -6.20 -0.18
CA SER A 74 4.50 -6.81 0.88
C SER A 74 4.51 -8.35 0.90
N LEU A 75 3.96 -8.97 -0.14
CA LEU A 75 3.92 -10.43 -0.33
C LEU A 75 4.43 -10.80 -1.73
N ALA A 76 4.85 -9.83 -2.54
CA ALA A 76 5.26 -10.04 -3.92
C ALA A 76 6.45 -11.01 -4.00
N ASP A 77 7.40 -10.88 -3.08
CA ASP A 77 8.58 -11.72 -2.93
C ASP A 77 8.31 -13.06 -2.18
N GLY A 78 7.08 -13.25 -1.70
CA GLY A 78 6.65 -14.44 -0.97
C GLY A 78 6.98 -14.44 0.53
N VAL A 79 7.72 -13.44 1.01
CA VAL A 79 7.98 -13.20 2.43
C VAL A 79 7.08 -12.05 2.88
N ARG A 80 6.81 -11.95 4.18
CA ARG A 80 6.13 -10.79 4.75
C ARG A 80 6.91 -10.37 5.96
N ASP A 81 7.58 -9.22 5.87
CA ASP A 81 8.39 -8.75 6.98
C ASP A 81 7.49 -8.17 8.08
N PRO A 82 7.71 -8.50 9.36
CA PRO A 82 6.97 -7.92 10.47
C PRO A 82 7.01 -6.39 10.52
N ARG A 83 8.05 -5.74 9.99
CA ARG A 83 8.21 -4.27 9.91
C ARG A 83 7.24 -3.65 8.90
N GLU A 84 7.07 -4.28 7.74
CA GLU A 84 6.08 -3.86 6.74
C GLU A 84 4.66 -3.95 7.32
N VAL A 85 4.36 -5.04 8.03
CA VAL A 85 3.06 -5.21 8.69
C VAL A 85 2.82 -4.12 9.73
N GLN A 86 3.80 -3.83 10.57
CA GLN A 86 3.70 -2.75 11.56
C GLN A 86 3.51 -1.38 10.88
N LEU A 87 4.15 -1.14 9.73
CA LEU A 87 3.95 0.11 8.99
C LEU A 87 2.56 0.18 8.37
N ILE A 88 2.06 -0.92 7.79
CA ILE A 88 0.70 -1.02 7.25
C ILE A 88 -0.34 -0.76 8.36
N GLU A 89 -0.14 -1.30 9.57
CA GLU A 89 -1.00 -1.04 10.73
C GLU A 89 -0.98 0.44 11.13
N LYS A 90 0.20 1.08 11.16
CA LYS A 90 0.33 2.53 11.43
C LYS A 90 -0.38 3.37 10.38
N ILE A 91 -0.20 3.06 9.10
CA ILE A 91 -0.89 3.74 7.99
C ILE A 91 -2.40 3.51 8.10
N GLY A 92 -2.85 2.29 8.43
CA GLY A 92 -4.25 1.98 8.70
C GLY A 92 -4.83 2.86 9.80
N ALA A 93 -4.13 3.00 10.93
CA ALA A 93 -4.55 3.87 12.03
C ALA A 93 -4.64 5.35 11.62
N LEU A 94 -3.69 5.84 10.83
CA LEU A 94 -3.69 7.20 10.27
C LEU A 94 -4.86 7.43 9.29
N LEU A 95 -5.39 6.36 8.70
CA LEU A 95 -6.54 6.36 7.80
C LEU A 95 -7.87 6.04 8.52
N ASP A 96 -7.91 6.12 9.85
CA ASP A 96 -9.07 5.79 10.68
C ASP A 96 -9.56 4.33 10.55
N LEU A 97 -8.67 3.40 10.21
CA LEU A 97 -8.94 1.97 10.26
C LEU A 97 -8.47 1.42 11.61
N SER A 98 -9.30 0.58 12.22
CA SER A 98 -8.94 -0.08 13.47
C SER A 98 -7.91 -1.19 13.22
N ALA A 99 -7.18 -1.59 14.26
CA ALA A 99 -6.29 -2.75 14.20
C ALA A 99 -7.06 -4.02 13.78
N THR A 100 -8.31 -4.16 14.22
CA THR A 100 -9.20 -5.26 13.81
C THR A 100 -9.49 -5.22 12.31
N ASP A 101 -9.77 -4.04 11.74
CA ASP A 101 -9.98 -3.91 10.30
C ASP A 101 -8.76 -4.37 9.50
N VAL A 102 -7.56 -3.96 9.92
CA VAL A 102 -6.31 -4.34 9.25
C VAL A 102 -6.07 -5.85 9.38
N ALA A 103 -6.32 -6.45 10.54
CA ALA A 103 -6.20 -7.88 10.77
C ALA A 103 -7.19 -8.69 9.90
N ASP A 104 -8.44 -8.25 9.80
CA ASP A 104 -9.46 -8.90 8.95
C ASP A 104 -9.08 -8.83 7.48
N ILE A 105 -8.57 -7.68 7.02
CA ILE A 105 -8.05 -7.51 5.66
C ILE A 105 -6.88 -8.47 5.43
N GLN A 106 -5.94 -8.52 6.37
CA GLN A 106 -4.76 -9.39 6.29
C GLN A 106 -5.13 -10.88 6.17
N ALA A 107 -6.12 -11.33 6.93
CA ALA A 107 -6.66 -12.68 6.85
C ALA A 107 -7.27 -12.96 5.46
N SER A 108 -8.05 -12.01 4.91
CA SER A 108 -8.68 -12.15 3.60
C SER A 108 -7.69 -12.18 2.43
N THR A 109 -6.59 -11.42 2.50
CA THR A 109 -5.55 -11.40 1.47
C THR A 109 -4.78 -12.74 1.43
N ARG A 110 -4.52 -13.37 2.58
CA ARG A 110 -3.89 -14.70 2.65
C ARG A 110 -4.73 -15.81 2.01
N ALA A 111 -6.05 -15.75 2.17
CA ALA A 111 -6.97 -16.76 1.64
C ALA A 111 -7.12 -16.72 0.11
N SER A 112 -6.63 -15.65 -0.54
CA SER A 112 -6.86 -15.37 -1.97
C SER A 112 -5.69 -15.77 -2.89
N ARG A 113 -4.59 -16.31 -2.34
CA ARG A 113 -3.48 -16.87 -3.15
C ARG A 113 -3.79 -18.34 -3.47
N PRO A 114 -4.14 -18.71 -4.71
CA PRO A 114 -4.11 -20.12 -5.11
C PRO A 114 -2.67 -20.62 -5.02
N GLY A 115 -2.48 -21.75 -4.33
CA GLY A 115 -1.21 -22.45 -4.26
C GLY A 115 -0.83 -23.10 -5.59
#